data_AF-A0A8D0HQM6-F1
#
_entry.id   AF-A0A8D0HQM6-F1
#
_cell.length_a   1.000
_cell.length_b   1.000
_cell.length_c   1.000
_cell.angle_alpha   90.00
_cell.angle_beta   90.00
_cell.angle_gamma   90.00
#
_symmetry.space_group_name_H-M   'P 1'
#
loop_
_entity.id
_entity.type
_entity.pdbx_description
1 polymer ?
#
loop_
_entity_poly.entity_id
_entity_poly.type
_entity_poly.pdbx_seq_one_letter_code
_entity_poly.pdbx_strand_id
1 'polypeptide(L)'
;MDWAPQGDCLITPAPEASTSMPRVLLPAPDEVQDPQKRQAIQELLKVLEKGLMVASNSWGLFIQRQRRCQGRVFWKGFAAPGEAASGKLERNQCQHVFDANAFRVALDHFHRHLGPCPCHQVTLCLGEELGENESMDDKLITIQMVQAFALRLQKSPVEVASISLLS
;
A
#
# COMPACT_ATOMS: atom_id res chain seq x y z
N MET A 1 -19.82 -14.77 -2.97
CA MET A 1 -19.94 -13.50 -2.22
C MET A 1 -18.75 -12.66 -2.61
N ASP A 2 -18.90 -11.94 -3.73
CA ASP A 2 -17.85 -11.19 -4.41
C ASP A 2 -17.68 -9.81 -3.79
N TRP A 3 -17.11 -9.75 -2.59
CA TRP A 3 -16.77 -8.47 -1.96
C TRP A 3 -15.44 -7.93 -2.49
N ALA A 4 -15.23 -7.88 -3.80
CA ALA A 4 -14.13 -7.04 -4.29
C ALA A 4 -14.58 -5.58 -4.17
N PRO A 5 -13.93 -4.72 -3.36
CA PRO A 5 -14.34 -3.32 -3.28
C PRO A 5 -14.26 -2.69 -4.67
N GLN A 6 -15.28 -1.92 -5.05
CA GLN A 6 -15.18 -1.03 -6.20
C GLN A 6 -14.03 -0.07 -5.90
N GLY A 7 -12.92 -0.19 -6.63
CA GLY A 7 -11.70 0.57 -6.35
C GLY A 7 -11.95 2.07 -6.33
N ASP A 8 -11.27 2.76 -5.42
CA ASP A 8 -11.33 4.22 -5.27
C ASP A 8 -10.43 4.93 -6.28
N CYS A 9 -9.31 4.30 -6.66
CA CYS A 9 -8.43 4.82 -7.70
C CYS A 9 -7.68 3.72 -8.44
N LEU A 10 -7.19 4.08 -9.63
CA LEU A 10 -6.33 3.26 -10.47
C LEU A 10 -4.93 3.87 -10.54
N ILE A 11 -3.92 3.11 -10.11
CA ILE A 11 -2.50 3.45 -10.31
C ILE A 11 -2.07 2.88 -11.66
N THR A 12 -1.60 3.73 -12.58
CA THR A 12 -1.32 3.34 -13.97
C THR A 12 -0.39 4.34 -14.66
N PRO A 13 0.45 3.93 -15.63
CA PRO A 13 1.17 4.88 -16.48
C PRO A 13 0.31 5.48 -17.60
N ALA A 14 -0.88 4.93 -17.86
CA ALA A 14 -1.74 5.39 -18.96
C ALA A 14 -2.60 6.58 -18.52
N PRO A 15 -2.43 7.77 -19.12
CA PRO A 15 -3.17 8.98 -18.74
C PRO A 15 -4.64 8.93 -19.14
N GLU A 16 -4.98 8.21 -20.21
CA GLU A 16 -6.30 8.25 -20.82
C GLU A 16 -7.12 6.98 -20.58
N ALA A 17 -8.37 7.15 -20.12
CA ALA A 17 -9.43 6.16 -20.23
C ALA A 17 -10.81 6.81 -20.09
N SER A 18 -11.84 6.18 -20.63
CA SER A 18 -13.25 6.59 -20.51
C SER A 18 -13.90 6.26 -19.15
N THR A 19 -13.10 5.98 -18.12
CA THR A 19 -13.60 5.47 -16.83
C THR A 19 -13.80 6.61 -15.83
N SER A 20 -14.88 6.56 -15.06
CA SER A 20 -15.17 7.53 -13.98
C SER A 20 -14.24 7.45 -12.77
N MET A 21 -13.40 6.41 -12.67
CA MET A 21 -12.50 6.20 -11.54
C MET A 21 -11.28 7.12 -11.58
N PRO A 22 -10.93 7.81 -10.47
CA PRO A 22 -9.70 8.59 -10.34
C PRO A 22 -8.45 7.79 -10.70
N ARG A 23 -7.45 8.47 -11.30
CA ARG A 23 -6.20 7.86 -11.72
C ARG A 23 -5.02 8.53 -11.02
N VAL A 24 -4.07 7.71 -10.58
CA VAL A 24 -2.77 8.16 -10.06
C VAL A 24 -1.72 7.71 -11.06
N LEU A 25 -1.05 8.68 -11.69
CA LEU A 25 -0.07 8.38 -12.73
C LEU A 25 1.25 7.94 -12.14
N LEU A 26 1.81 6.86 -12.70
CA LEU A 26 3.18 6.49 -12.43
C LEU A 26 4.13 7.54 -13.02
N PRO A 27 5.27 7.81 -12.36
CA PRO A 27 6.22 8.82 -12.81
C PRO A 27 6.77 8.46 -14.19
N ALA A 28 6.95 9.49 -15.03
CA ALA A 28 7.63 9.34 -16.30
C ALA A 28 9.13 9.02 -16.07
N PRO A 29 9.75 8.22 -16.93
CA PRO A 29 11.16 7.86 -16.79
C PRO A 29 12.13 9.00 -17.14
N ASP A 30 11.64 10.14 -17.64
CA ASP A 30 12.45 11.21 -18.23
C ASP A 30 13.43 11.85 -17.22
N GLU A 31 13.07 11.89 -15.94
CA GLU A 31 13.91 12.45 -14.87
C GLU A 31 15.01 11.50 -14.37
N VAL A 32 14.97 10.22 -14.78
CA VAL A 32 15.92 9.19 -14.33
C VAL A 32 17.24 9.37 -15.07
N GLN A 33 18.33 9.75 -14.39
CA GLN A 33 19.62 10.05 -15.03
C GLN A 33 20.32 8.82 -15.63
N ASP A 34 20.26 7.69 -14.92
CA ASP A 34 20.87 6.42 -15.35
C ASP A 34 20.12 5.87 -16.59
N PRO A 35 20.76 5.73 -17.76
CA PRO A 35 20.13 5.23 -18.97
C PRO A 35 19.63 3.77 -18.86
N GLN A 36 20.32 2.92 -18.11
CA GLN A 36 19.91 1.52 -17.92
C GLN A 36 18.67 1.45 -17.04
N LYS A 37 18.67 2.19 -15.92
CA LYS A 37 17.50 2.29 -15.02
C LYS A 37 16.31 2.91 -15.75
N ARG A 38 16.54 3.95 -16.56
CA ARG A 38 15.52 4.59 -17.39
C ARG A 38 14.87 3.60 -18.37
N GLN A 39 15.69 2.83 -19.10
CA GLN A 39 15.19 1.82 -20.04
C GLN A 39 14.38 0.73 -19.32
N ALA A 40 14.85 0.26 -18.17
CA ALA A 40 14.14 -0.73 -17.36
C ALA A 40 12.77 -0.21 -16.88
N ILE A 41 12.70 1.04 -16.42
CA ILE A 41 11.44 1.69 -16.05
C ILE A 41 10.52 1.81 -17.26
N GLN A 42 11.01 2.22 -18.44
CA GLN A 42 10.21 2.30 -19.66
C GLN A 42 9.55 0.97 -20.03
N GLU A 43 10.31 -0.14 -20.00
CA GLU A 43 9.74 -1.47 -20.27
C GLU A 43 8.75 -1.91 -19.17
N LEU A 44 9.04 -1.59 -17.92
CA LEU A 44 8.16 -1.87 -16.78
C LEU A 44 6.81 -1.13 -16.92
N LEU A 45 6.80 0.14 -17.32
CA LEU A 45 5.57 0.90 -17.50
C LEU A 45 4.66 0.30 -18.57
N LYS A 46 5.23 -0.23 -19.67
CA LYS A 46 4.44 -0.92 -20.73
C LYS A 46 3.67 -2.11 -20.16
N VAL A 47 4.31 -2.94 -19.34
CA VAL A 47 3.66 -4.14 -18.76
C VAL A 47 2.71 -3.81 -17.59
N LEU A 48 2.75 -2.57 -17.08
CA LEU A 48 1.89 -2.04 -16.03
C LEU A 48 0.72 -1.17 -16.55
N GLU A 49 0.55 -1.02 -17.87
CA GLU A 49 -0.44 -0.13 -18.47
C GLU A 49 -1.86 -0.29 -17.88
N LYS A 50 -2.27 -1.53 -17.61
CA LYS A 50 -3.59 -1.82 -17.03
C LYS A 50 -3.68 -1.53 -15.54
N GLY A 51 -2.55 -1.43 -14.85
CA GLY A 51 -2.46 -0.82 -13.54
C GLY A 51 -2.95 -1.68 -12.37
N LEU A 52 -3.05 -1.01 -11.23
CA LEU A 52 -3.43 -1.55 -9.94
C LEU A 52 -4.63 -0.78 -9.42
N MET A 53 -5.71 -1.48 -9.08
CA MET A 53 -6.84 -0.88 -8.38
C MET A 53 -6.51 -0.81 -6.89
N VAL A 54 -6.76 0.35 -6.30
CA VAL A 54 -6.64 0.60 -4.87
C VAL A 54 -8.03 0.84 -4.31
N ALA A 55 -8.34 0.21 -3.18
CA ALA A 55 -9.53 0.53 -2.40
C ALA A 55 -9.16 0.78 -0.94
N SER A 56 -9.80 1.75 -0.35
CA SER A 56 -9.64 2.23 1.01
C SER A 56 -11.00 2.29 1.66
N ASN A 57 -11.20 1.53 2.73
CA ASN A 57 -12.44 1.56 3.49
C ASN A 57 -12.17 1.43 5.00
N SER A 58 -13.23 1.26 5.80
CA SER A 58 -13.12 1.15 7.25
C SER A 58 -12.35 -0.07 7.75
N TRP A 59 -12.12 -1.07 6.87
CA TRP A 59 -11.38 -2.30 7.14
C TRP A 59 -9.91 -2.16 6.74
N GLY A 60 -9.56 -1.13 5.98
CA GLY A 60 -8.18 -0.74 5.66
C GLY A 60 -7.92 -0.60 4.16
N LEU A 61 -6.75 -1.07 3.69
CA LEU A 61 -6.31 -0.92 2.29
C LEU A 61 -6.30 -2.25 1.55
N PHE A 62 -6.83 -2.21 0.33
CA PHE A 62 -6.89 -3.32 -0.59
C PHE A 62 -6.25 -2.94 -1.91
N ILE A 63 -5.47 -3.86 -2.48
CA ILE A 63 -4.84 -3.69 -3.78
C ILE A 63 -5.18 -4.87 -4.67
N GLN A 64 -5.60 -4.59 -5.89
CA GLN A 64 -5.84 -5.62 -6.91
C GLN A 64 -5.06 -5.30 -8.16
N ARG A 65 -4.20 -6.24 -8.58
CA ARG A 65 -3.57 -6.20 -9.89
C ARG A 65 -4.59 -6.52 -10.97
N GLN A 66 -4.78 -5.62 -11.93
CA GLN A 66 -5.73 -5.83 -13.03
C GLN A 66 -5.40 -7.08 -13.85
N ARG A 67 -6.42 -7.78 -14.37
CA ARG A 67 -6.26 -9.06 -15.09
C ARG A 67 -5.24 -9.01 -16.23
N ARG A 68 -5.20 -7.89 -16.96
CA ARG A 68 -4.30 -7.68 -18.11
C ARG A 68 -2.99 -6.95 -17.73
N CYS A 69 -2.76 -6.66 -16.44
CA CYS A 69 -1.49 -6.13 -15.96
C CYS A 69 -0.47 -7.28 -15.89
N GLN A 70 0.58 -7.20 -16.70
CA GLN A 70 1.61 -8.23 -16.78
C GLN A 70 2.73 -8.01 -15.77
N GLY A 71 2.96 -6.76 -15.36
CA GLY A 71 3.97 -6.39 -14.37
C GLY A 71 3.79 -7.13 -13.03
N ARG A 72 4.91 -7.51 -12.43
CA ARG A 72 4.95 -8.07 -11.07
C ARG A 72 4.86 -6.92 -10.07
N VAL A 73 4.14 -7.14 -8.98
CA VAL A 73 4.03 -6.16 -7.90
C VAL A 73 4.20 -6.90 -6.59
N PHE A 74 5.09 -6.37 -5.77
CA PHE A 74 5.34 -6.83 -4.42
C PHE A 74 4.87 -5.76 -3.46
N TRP A 75 4.49 -6.18 -2.26
CA TRP A 75 3.95 -5.28 -1.26
C TRP A 75 4.53 -5.59 0.10
N LYS A 76 4.57 -4.56 0.96
CA LYS A 76 4.83 -4.64 2.39
C LYS A 76 3.83 -3.74 3.10
N GLY A 77 3.26 -4.18 4.22
CA GLY A 77 2.22 -3.46 4.94
C GLY A 77 1.91 -4.07 6.30
N PHE A 78 0.74 -3.75 6.87
CA PHE A 78 0.32 -4.21 8.20
C PHE A 78 -1.00 -5.01 8.07
N ALA A 79 -0.92 -6.22 7.53
CA ALA A 79 -2.10 -7.01 7.16
C ALA A 79 -2.56 -8.02 8.22
N ALA A 80 -1.78 -8.24 9.28
CA ALA A 80 -2.12 -9.16 10.35
C ALA A 80 -1.51 -8.70 11.69
N PRO A 81 -2.06 -9.13 12.84
CA PRO A 81 -1.43 -8.90 14.13
C PRO A 81 -0.06 -9.59 14.19
N GLY A 82 0.97 -8.89 14.66
CA GLY A 82 2.24 -9.51 15.05
C GLY A 82 3.47 -8.93 14.39
N GLU A 83 3.43 -8.45 13.14
CA GLU A 83 4.53 -7.71 12.49
C GLU A 83 4.17 -7.27 11.06
N ALA A 84 5.08 -6.57 10.38
CA ALA A 84 4.91 -6.19 8.99
C ALA A 84 4.71 -7.43 8.09
N ALA A 85 3.64 -7.43 7.29
CA ALA A 85 3.38 -8.45 6.29
C ALA A 85 3.95 -8.03 4.93
N SER A 86 4.35 -8.99 4.12
CA SER A 86 4.78 -8.74 2.74
C SER A 86 4.34 -9.87 1.81
N GLY A 87 4.42 -9.63 0.51
CA GLY A 87 4.13 -10.66 -0.47
C GLY A 87 4.09 -10.16 -1.90
N LYS A 88 3.69 -11.05 -2.81
CA LYS A 88 3.47 -10.76 -4.21
C LYS A 88 1.99 -10.64 -4.49
N LEU A 89 1.58 -9.64 -5.26
CA LEU A 89 0.20 -9.50 -5.71
C LEU A 89 -0.12 -10.49 -6.82
N GLU A 90 -1.10 -11.34 -6.56
CA GLU A 90 -1.62 -12.25 -7.56
C GLU A 90 -2.52 -11.54 -8.58
N ARG A 91 -2.57 -12.12 -9.77
CA ARG A 91 -3.28 -11.53 -10.92
C ARG A 91 -4.79 -11.62 -10.66
N ASN A 92 -5.50 -10.51 -10.77
CA ASN A 92 -6.95 -10.45 -10.56
C ASN A 92 -7.42 -10.96 -9.18
N GLN A 93 -6.57 -10.83 -8.17
CA GLN A 93 -6.90 -11.14 -6.78
C GLN A 93 -6.81 -9.85 -5.96
N CYS A 94 -7.79 -9.65 -5.10
CA CYS A 94 -7.82 -8.54 -4.16
C CYS A 94 -6.99 -8.92 -2.94
N GLN A 95 -5.91 -8.19 -2.68
CA GLN A 95 -5.05 -8.38 -1.52
C GLN A 95 -5.36 -7.33 -0.46
N HIS A 96 -5.65 -7.77 0.76
CA HIS A 96 -5.68 -6.93 1.95
C HIS A 96 -4.25 -6.65 2.38
N VAL A 97 -3.79 -5.41 2.23
CA VAL A 97 -2.40 -5.01 2.50
C VAL A 97 -2.24 -4.19 3.80
N PHE A 98 -3.36 -3.74 4.36
CA PHE A 98 -3.42 -3.04 5.63
C PHE A 98 -4.74 -3.32 6.33
N ASP A 99 -4.70 -3.94 7.50
CA ASP A 99 -5.85 -4.22 8.34
C ASP A 99 -6.02 -3.13 9.41
N ALA A 100 -7.10 -2.37 9.28
CA ALA A 100 -7.40 -1.26 10.17
C ALA A 100 -7.72 -1.70 11.61
N ASN A 101 -8.30 -2.88 11.79
CA ASN A 101 -8.61 -3.40 13.12
C ASN A 101 -7.34 -3.95 13.80
N ALA A 102 -6.55 -4.75 13.08
CA ALA A 102 -5.27 -5.24 13.58
C ALA A 102 -4.36 -4.07 13.97
N PHE A 103 -4.32 -3.00 13.16
CA PHE A 103 -3.54 -1.80 13.46
C PHE A 103 -4.00 -1.12 14.77
N ARG A 104 -5.32 -0.98 14.99
CA ARG A 104 -5.85 -0.36 16.23
C ARG A 104 -5.51 -1.18 17.46
N VAL A 105 -5.63 -2.51 17.39
CA VAL A 105 -5.25 -3.41 18.49
C VAL A 105 -3.76 -3.29 18.79
N ALA A 106 -2.91 -3.33 17.77
CA ALA A 106 -1.48 -3.17 17.94
C ALA A 106 -1.11 -1.79 18.50
N LEU A 107 -1.86 -0.74 18.13
CA LEU A 107 -1.64 0.61 18.66
C LEU A 107 -2.04 0.71 20.15
N ASP A 108 -3.14 0.08 20.56
CA ASP A 108 -3.50 -0.01 21.99
C ASP A 108 -2.43 -0.77 22.79
N HIS A 109 -1.91 -1.88 22.24
CA HIS A 109 -0.79 -2.59 22.86
C HIS A 109 0.46 -1.73 22.99
N PHE A 110 0.80 -0.96 21.95
CA PHE A 110 1.93 -0.02 21.99
C PHE A 110 1.77 1.02 23.10
N HIS A 111 0.59 1.63 23.23
CA HIS A 111 0.31 2.62 24.29
C HIS A 111 0.37 2.03 25.71
N ARG A 112 0.14 0.71 25.85
CA ARG A 112 0.28 -0.02 27.12
C ARG A 112 1.68 -0.62 27.33
N HIS A 113 2.64 -0.32 26.45
CA HIS A 113 3.98 -0.90 26.46
C HIS A 113 4.02 -2.43 26.34
N LEU A 114 3.01 -3.01 25.68
CA LEU A 114 2.87 -4.46 25.44
C LEU A 114 3.36 -4.90 24.05
N GLY A 115 3.87 -3.98 23.24
CA GLY A 115 4.37 -4.27 21.90
C GLY A 115 5.02 -3.07 21.22
N PRO A 116 5.62 -3.27 20.03
CA PRO A 116 6.21 -2.20 19.25
C PRO A 116 5.15 -1.29 18.63
N CYS A 117 5.56 -0.09 18.21
CA CYS A 117 4.69 0.81 17.46
C CYS A 117 4.32 0.17 16.10
N PRO A 118 3.03 0.02 15.76
CA PRO A 118 2.64 -0.59 14.49
C PRO A 118 3.04 0.29 13.30
N CYS A 119 3.46 -0.31 12.19
CA CYS A 119 3.76 0.45 10.97
C CYS A 119 2.45 0.91 10.30
N HIS A 120 2.35 2.21 9.98
CA HIS A 120 1.17 2.79 9.31
C HIS A 120 1.31 2.87 7.77
N GLN A 121 2.47 2.50 7.23
CA GLN A 121 2.81 2.63 5.82
C GLN A 121 2.68 1.29 5.09
N VAL A 122 2.07 1.34 3.91
CA VAL A 122 2.10 0.29 2.89
C VAL A 122 3.06 0.72 1.79
N THR A 123 3.93 -0.19 1.35
CA THR A 123 4.84 0.03 0.23
C THR A 123 4.55 -0.98 -0.88
N LEU A 124 4.45 -0.52 -2.12
CA LEU A 124 4.44 -1.36 -3.31
C LEU A 124 5.76 -1.21 -4.05
N CYS A 125 6.31 -2.31 -4.55
CA CYS A 125 7.47 -2.34 -5.43
C CYS A 125 7.07 -2.98 -6.76
N LEU A 126 7.31 -2.26 -7.85
CA LEU A 126 6.89 -2.69 -9.18
C LEU A 126 8.07 -3.30 -9.94
N GLY A 127 7.86 -4.47 -10.54
CA GLY A 127 8.86 -5.16 -11.36
C GLY A 127 9.88 -6.01 -10.60
N GLU A 128 10.16 -5.65 -9.35
CA GLU A 128 11.23 -6.21 -8.53
C GLU A 128 10.71 -6.75 -7.21
N GLU A 129 11.35 -7.82 -6.73
CA GLU A 129 11.07 -8.39 -5.40
C GLU A 129 11.37 -7.38 -4.29
N LEU A 130 10.73 -7.59 -3.14
CA LEU A 130 10.94 -6.79 -1.94
C LEU A 130 11.47 -7.70 -0.84
N GLY A 131 12.78 -7.88 -0.77
CA GLY A 131 13.44 -8.61 0.30
C GLY A 131 13.42 -7.86 1.62
N GLU A 132 13.54 -8.57 2.74
CA GLU A 132 13.47 -7.97 4.09
C GLU A 132 14.59 -6.96 4.37
N ASN A 133 15.76 -7.16 3.75
CA ASN A 133 16.97 -6.34 3.93
C ASN A 133 17.38 -5.55 2.69
N GLU A 134 16.53 -5.49 1.65
CA GLU A 134 16.88 -4.78 0.42
C GLU A 134 16.65 -3.27 0.56
N SER A 135 17.61 -2.47 0.08
CA SER A 135 17.42 -1.03 -0.03
C SER A 135 16.33 -0.70 -1.04
N MET A 136 15.49 0.29 -0.72
CA MET A 136 14.50 0.82 -1.64
C MET A 136 15.13 1.72 -2.72
N ASP A 137 16.36 2.19 -2.52
CA ASP A 137 17.06 3.13 -3.41
C ASP A 137 17.40 2.51 -4.78
N ASP A 138 17.63 1.20 -4.79
CA ASP A 138 17.95 0.45 -5.99
C ASP A 138 16.71 0.11 -6.82
N LYS A 139 15.52 0.20 -6.23
CA LYS A 139 14.28 -0.17 -6.90
C LYS A 139 13.93 0.80 -8.03
N LEU A 140 13.27 0.28 -9.06
CA LEU A 140 12.82 1.00 -10.24
C LEU A 140 11.67 1.96 -9.91
N ILE A 141 10.60 1.43 -9.32
CA ILE A 141 9.43 2.21 -8.90
C ILE A 141 8.91 1.67 -7.57
N THR A 142 8.82 2.57 -6.59
CA THR A 142 8.19 2.32 -5.30
C THR A 142 7.01 3.26 -5.09
N ILE A 143 5.96 2.77 -4.43
CA ILE A 143 4.77 3.54 -4.09
C ILE A 143 4.54 3.39 -2.60
N GLN A 144 4.51 4.50 -1.87
CA GLN A 144 4.20 4.51 -0.45
C GLN A 144 2.81 5.09 -0.22
N MET A 145 2.01 4.37 0.56
CA MET A 145 0.63 4.73 0.88
C MET A 145 0.42 4.62 2.38
N VAL A 146 -0.48 5.43 2.90
CA VAL A 146 -0.81 5.48 4.32
C VAL A 146 -2.31 5.65 4.47
N GLN A 147 -2.88 4.96 5.45
CA GLN A 147 -4.23 5.28 5.90
C GLN A 147 -4.20 6.56 6.73
N ALA A 148 -4.92 7.60 6.30
CA ALA A 148 -4.90 8.89 6.97
C ALA A 148 -5.29 8.80 8.46
N PHE A 149 -6.20 7.89 8.81
CA PHE A 149 -6.57 7.67 10.22
C PHE A 149 -5.40 7.09 11.03
N ALA A 150 -4.59 6.20 10.45
CA ALA A 150 -3.47 5.56 11.13
C ALA A 150 -2.41 6.59 11.52
N LEU A 151 -2.09 7.51 10.59
CA LEU A 151 -1.21 8.65 10.86
C LEU A 151 -1.74 9.54 11.99
N ARG A 152 -3.05 9.86 11.98
CA ARG A 152 -3.65 10.71 13.01
C ARG A 152 -3.60 10.07 14.40
N LEU A 153 -3.90 8.77 14.48
CA LEU A 153 -3.88 8.03 15.75
C LEU A 153 -2.48 7.89 16.34
N GLN A 154 -1.42 7.86 15.53
CA GLN A 154 -0.04 7.84 16.02
C GLN A 154 0.48 9.22 16.41
N LYS A 155 0.03 10.29 15.73
CA LYS A 155 0.45 11.67 16.04
C LYS A 155 -0.25 12.25 17.25
N SER A 156 -1.45 11.77 17.56
CA SER A 156 -2.16 12.17 18.78
C SER A 156 -1.72 11.26 19.91
N PRO A 157 -1.16 11.78 21.02
CA PRO A 157 -1.37 11.08 22.28
C PRO A 157 -2.89 11.09 22.48
N VAL A 158 -3.53 9.94 22.30
CA VAL A 158 -4.89 9.79 22.80
C VAL A 158 -4.73 9.89 24.31
N GLU A 159 -4.92 11.08 24.88
CA GLU A 159 -5.26 11.20 26.30
C GLU A 159 -6.52 10.36 26.48
N VAL A 160 -6.33 9.15 26.95
CA VAL A 160 -7.40 8.31 27.47
C VAL A 160 -7.89 9.08 28.69
N ALA A 161 -8.87 9.97 28.50
CA ALA A 161 -9.59 10.59 29.59
C ALA A 161 -10.13 9.45 30.43
N SER A 162 -9.50 9.22 31.58
CA SER A 162 -9.89 8.17 32.51
C SER A 162 -11.31 8.50 32.96
N ILE A 163 -12.28 7.66 32.58
CA ILE A 163 -13.62 7.74 33.14
C ILE A 163 -13.57 6.93 34.44
N SER A 164 -13.35 7.61 35.56
CA SER A 164 -13.56 7.05 36.88
C SER A 164 -14.99 7.34 37.31
N LEU A 165 -15.77 6.30 37.59
CA LEU A 165 -17.04 6.42 38.31
C LEU A 165 -16.72 6.72 39.77
N LEU A 166 -17.16 7.87 40.28
CA LEU A 166 -17.14 8.17 41.70
C LEU A 166 -18.18 7.28 42.38
N SER A 167 -17.73 6.27 43.13
CA SER A 167 -18.54 5.56 44.13
C SER A 167 -18.27 6.13 45.51
#